data_AF-A0A7Y5D8S6-F1
#
_entry.id   AF-A0A7Y5D8S6-F1
#
_cell.length_a   1.000
_cell.length_b   1.000
_cell.length_c   1.000
_cell.angle_alpha   90.00
_cell.angle_beta   90.00
_cell.angle_gamma   90.00
#
_symmetry.space_group_name_H-M   'P 1'
#
loop_
_entity.id
_entity.type
_entity.pdbx_description
1 polymer ?
#
loop_
_entity_poly.entity_id
_entity_poly.type
_entity_poly.pdbx_seq_one_letter_code
_entity_poly.pdbx_strand_id
1 'polypeptide(L)'
;MLNVPQSICLLRLSALGDVTHVLPLIRTLRQAWPGVALTWVIGKGEQKLLEGLPGVEFLVYDKKTGLAGMRMLRRELQGRRFDALLQMQVAARANLLSAFLPATRRIGYDRSRSKDLHGLFINERIPDRPGIHVLDAIGSFCEPLGLKQTEVIWDLPVPDAAREWARAQWPDNGVPTLAISPCSSHALRNWPPERYAAVADHAAGRGWRVVLLGGRSQLERDTSDAILAAMQAPALDLVGKDTLKQLPALLGRADLLMTPDSGPMHIANAMGTRVLGLHAASNPRRSGPYSDLRFCVDRYDDAARKYLGKPASELKWGAKIEHDGVMDLVTVEDGIAAFERYVDACR
;
A
#
# COMPACT_ATOMS: atom_id res chain seq x y z
N MET A 1 -33.78 7.98 -12.14
CA MET A 1 -32.65 8.91 -11.97
C MET A 1 -31.80 8.38 -10.83
N LEU A 2 -30.48 8.22 -11.01
CA LEU A 2 -29.59 7.89 -9.89
C LEU A 2 -29.68 9.03 -8.87
N ASN A 3 -30.06 8.70 -7.62
CA ASN A 3 -30.14 9.70 -6.57
C ASN A 3 -28.70 10.09 -6.20
N VAL A 4 -28.29 11.32 -6.55
CA VAL A 4 -26.93 11.80 -6.30
C VAL A 4 -26.74 11.96 -4.79
N PRO A 5 -25.78 11.26 -4.16
CA PRO A 5 -25.53 11.40 -2.74
C PRO A 5 -24.97 12.80 -2.44
N GLN A 6 -25.45 13.40 -1.35
CA GLN A 6 -24.91 14.65 -0.83
C GLN A 6 -23.67 14.39 0.04
N SER A 7 -23.62 13.26 0.74
CA SER A 7 -22.49 12.91 1.62
C SER A 7 -22.16 11.41 1.66
N ILE A 8 -20.87 11.09 1.59
CA ILE A 8 -20.35 9.73 1.64
C ILE A 8 -19.27 9.64 2.73
N CYS A 9 -19.39 8.65 3.60
CA CYS A 9 -18.36 8.28 4.55
C CYS A 9 -17.51 7.13 4.02
N LEU A 10 -16.19 7.24 4.08
CA LEU A 10 -15.25 6.15 3.82
C LEU A 10 -14.69 5.63 5.15
N LEU A 11 -14.57 4.32 5.32
CA LEU A 11 -13.97 3.71 6.49
C LEU A 11 -12.83 2.75 6.11
N ARG A 12 -11.59 3.17 6.35
CA ARG A 12 -10.38 2.37 6.18
C ARG A 12 -9.32 2.86 7.16
N LEU A 13 -8.86 1.97 8.06
CA LEU A 13 -7.98 2.32 9.19
C LEU A 13 -6.53 1.86 9.03
N SER A 14 -6.22 1.07 8.01
CA SER A 14 -4.91 0.45 7.75
C SER A 14 -4.97 -0.42 6.49
N ALA A 15 -3.86 -0.91 5.94
CA ALA A 15 -2.50 -0.45 6.17
C ALA A 15 -2.17 0.76 5.28
N LEU A 16 -0.97 1.34 5.42
CA LEU A 16 -0.51 2.45 4.58
C LEU A 16 -0.65 2.18 3.08
N GLY A 17 -0.40 0.94 2.63
CA GLY A 17 -0.60 0.58 1.23
C GLY A 17 -2.05 0.58 0.77
N ASP A 18 -2.97 0.14 1.64
CA ASP A 18 -4.38 0.10 1.28
C ASP A 18 -5.01 1.49 1.22
N VAL A 19 -4.48 2.47 1.95
CA VAL A 19 -5.01 3.84 1.87
C VAL A 19 -4.61 4.53 0.57
N THR A 20 -3.47 4.17 -0.05
CA THR A 20 -3.18 4.66 -1.40
C THR A 20 -4.18 4.11 -2.41
N HIS A 21 -4.60 2.84 -2.28
CA HIS A 21 -5.63 2.22 -3.14
C HIS A 21 -7.02 2.87 -3.05
N VAL A 22 -7.31 3.65 -2.00
CA VAL A 22 -8.58 4.40 -1.86
C VAL A 22 -8.58 5.69 -2.67
N LEU A 23 -7.42 6.25 -3.03
CA LEU A 23 -7.35 7.53 -3.74
C LEU A 23 -8.01 7.49 -5.14
N PRO A 24 -7.79 6.46 -5.98
CA PRO A 24 -8.52 6.32 -7.24
C PRO A 24 -10.04 6.30 -7.07
N LEU A 25 -10.53 5.66 -6.00
CA LEU A 25 -11.96 5.63 -5.68
C LEU A 25 -12.47 7.02 -5.32
N ILE A 26 -11.74 7.77 -4.49
CA ILE A 26 -12.08 9.16 -4.15
C ILE A 26 -12.18 10.03 -5.40
N ARG A 27 -11.24 9.88 -6.34
CA ARG A 27 -11.29 10.60 -7.62
C ARG A 27 -12.51 10.23 -8.43
N THR A 28 -12.80 8.93 -8.56
CA THR A 28 -13.99 8.43 -9.27
C THR A 28 -15.27 9.05 -8.71
N LEU A 29 -15.40 9.09 -7.38
CA LEU A 29 -16.57 9.70 -6.71
C LEU A 29 -16.67 11.20 -6.98
N ARG A 30 -15.55 11.93 -6.93
CA ARG A 30 -15.54 13.39 -7.15
C ARG A 30 -15.74 13.78 -8.61
N GLN A 31 -15.24 13.00 -9.55
CA GLN A 31 -15.48 13.20 -10.98
C GLN A 31 -16.96 13.01 -11.31
N ALA A 32 -17.58 11.97 -10.75
CA ALA A 32 -19.01 11.74 -10.92
C ALA A 32 -19.86 12.81 -10.23
N TRP A 33 -19.46 13.21 -9.01
CA TRP A 33 -20.23 14.16 -8.18
C TRP A 33 -19.31 15.23 -7.56
N PRO A 34 -19.03 16.33 -8.29
CA PRO A 34 -18.11 17.37 -7.80
C PRO A 34 -18.51 18.02 -6.46
N GLY A 35 -19.80 18.03 -6.13
CA GLY A 35 -20.34 18.60 -4.90
C GLY A 35 -20.54 17.61 -3.75
N VAL A 36 -20.17 16.33 -3.90
CA VAL A 36 -20.34 15.35 -2.82
C VAL A 36 -19.39 15.64 -1.66
N ALA A 37 -19.92 15.68 -0.44
CA ALA A 37 -19.09 15.78 0.76
C ALA A 37 -18.49 14.40 1.08
N LEU A 38 -17.16 14.31 1.10
CA LEU A 38 -16.44 13.09 1.44
C LEU A 38 -15.83 13.20 2.83
N THR A 39 -16.22 12.29 3.72
CA THR A 39 -15.63 12.17 5.06
C THR A 39 -14.94 10.83 5.19
N TRP A 40 -13.66 10.79 5.57
CA TRP A 40 -12.91 9.55 5.73
C TRP A 40 -12.52 9.32 7.19
N VAL A 41 -13.10 8.27 7.79
CA VAL A 41 -12.68 7.73 9.08
C VAL A 41 -11.42 6.87 8.90
N ILE A 42 -10.29 7.37 9.42
CA ILE A 42 -8.95 6.90 9.08
C ILE A 42 -8.05 6.76 10.32
N GLY A 43 -6.99 5.95 10.23
CA GLY A 43 -5.97 5.85 11.27
C GLY A 43 -4.99 7.05 11.27
N LYS A 44 -4.35 7.30 12.41
CA LYS A 44 -3.44 8.45 12.59
C LYS A 44 -2.22 8.42 11.66
N GLY A 45 -1.62 7.27 11.42
CA GLY A 45 -0.46 7.15 10.54
C GLY A 45 -0.85 7.36 9.08
N GLU A 46 -1.96 6.75 8.68
CA GLU A 46 -2.52 6.85 7.33
C GLU A 46 -2.99 8.27 7.00
N GLN A 47 -3.60 8.98 7.96
CA GLN A 47 -3.99 10.39 7.78
C GLN A 47 -2.77 11.29 7.55
N LYS A 48 -1.67 11.09 8.28
CA LYS A 48 -0.44 11.87 8.06
C LYS A 48 0.11 11.73 6.65
N LEU A 49 0.04 10.53 6.06
CA LEU A 49 0.44 10.31 4.67
C LEU A 49 -0.44 11.16 3.72
N LEU A 50 -1.75 11.20 3.98
CA LEU A 50 -2.75 11.86 3.13
C LEU A 50 -3.04 13.32 3.47
N GLU A 51 -2.33 13.89 4.44
CA GLU A 51 -2.50 15.30 4.84
C GLU A 51 -2.36 16.23 3.62
N GLY A 52 -3.30 17.17 3.45
CA GLY A 52 -3.35 18.01 2.25
C GLY A 52 -4.07 17.41 1.05
N LEU A 53 -4.69 16.23 1.17
CA LEU A 53 -5.62 15.72 0.14
C LEU A 53 -6.84 16.67 0.04
N PRO A 54 -7.07 17.33 -1.11
CA PRO A 54 -8.17 18.29 -1.22
C PRO A 54 -9.53 17.58 -1.20
N GLY A 55 -10.54 18.28 -0.67
CA GLY A 55 -11.95 17.87 -0.74
C GLY A 55 -12.31 16.59 0.00
N VAL A 56 -11.52 16.22 1.02
CA VAL A 56 -11.82 15.12 1.94
C VAL A 56 -11.66 15.61 3.37
N GLU A 57 -12.72 15.48 4.17
CA GLU A 57 -12.68 15.69 5.62
C GLU A 57 -12.15 14.40 6.28
N PHE A 58 -11.11 14.50 7.12
CA PHE A 58 -10.57 13.34 7.83
C PHE A 58 -11.05 13.31 9.27
N LEU A 59 -11.64 12.18 9.69
CA LEU A 59 -11.94 11.88 11.09
C LEU A 59 -10.97 10.82 11.60
N VAL A 60 -10.03 11.24 12.43
CA VAL A 60 -8.96 10.36 12.90
C VAL A 60 -9.44 9.49 14.06
N TYR A 61 -9.40 8.17 13.87
CA TYR A 61 -9.65 7.20 14.92
C TYR A 61 -8.34 6.61 15.45
N ASP A 62 -7.99 6.95 16.69
CA ASP A 62 -6.90 6.27 17.40
C ASP A 62 -7.39 4.93 17.96
N LYS A 63 -6.86 3.83 17.41
CA LYS A 63 -7.17 2.46 17.79
C LYS A 63 -6.96 2.19 19.30
N LYS A 64 -6.09 2.95 19.98
CA LYS A 64 -5.82 2.82 21.42
C LYS A 64 -6.99 3.29 22.29
N THR A 65 -7.82 4.19 21.78
CA THR A 65 -8.97 4.74 22.52
C THR A 65 -10.15 3.77 22.60
N GLY A 66 -10.16 2.71 21.77
CA GLY A 66 -11.20 1.68 21.79
C GLY A 66 -12.62 2.26 21.65
N LEU A 67 -13.54 1.81 22.50
CA LEU A 67 -14.94 2.24 22.53
C LEU A 67 -15.12 3.73 22.87
N ALA A 68 -14.20 4.33 23.65
CA ALA A 68 -14.30 5.74 24.01
C ALA A 68 -14.15 6.62 22.76
N GLY A 69 -13.17 6.32 21.89
CA GLY A 69 -13.02 7.02 20.61
C GLY A 69 -14.18 6.79 19.66
N MET A 70 -14.76 5.58 19.64
CA MET A 70 -15.96 5.30 18.84
C MET A 70 -17.16 6.17 19.28
N ARG A 71 -17.39 6.31 20.59
CA ARG A 71 -18.43 7.20 21.13
C ARG A 71 -18.15 8.67 20.87
N MET A 72 -16.88 9.08 20.92
CA MET A 72 -16.46 10.44 20.58
C MET A 72 -16.78 10.76 19.12
N LEU A 73 -16.44 9.87 18.19
CA LEU A 73 -16.81 10.00 16.77
C LEU A 73 -18.33 10.09 16.59
N ARG A 74 -19.12 9.26 17.30
CA ARG A 74 -20.59 9.35 17.25
C ARG A 74 -21.11 10.71 17.72
N ARG A 75 -20.47 11.30 18.73
CA ARG A 75 -20.81 12.64 19.26
C ARG A 75 -20.43 13.74 18.27
N GLU A 76 -19.24 13.68 17.68
CA GLU A 76 -18.80 14.60 16.64
C GLU A 76 -19.70 14.55 15.39
N LEU A 77 -20.27 13.38 15.11
CA LEU A 77 -21.24 13.14 14.04
C LEU A 77 -22.71 13.37 14.48
N GLN A 78 -22.96 14.04 15.60
CA GLN A 78 -24.33 14.40 16.00
C GLN A 78 -24.98 15.32 14.96
N GLY A 79 -26.25 15.06 14.65
CA GLY A 79 -26.98 15.78 13.59
C GLY A 79 -26.58 15.40 12.15
N ARG A 80 -25.53 14.59 11.96
CA ARG A 80 -25.09 14.12 10.63
C ARG A 80 -25.62 12.71 10.35
N ARG A 81 -25.97 12.45 9.10
CA ARG A 81 -26.22 11.11 8.55
C ARG A 81 -25.71 11.06 7.12
N PHE A 82 -24.85 10.09 6.83
CA PHE A 82 -24.31 9.89 5.49
C PHE A 82 -25.32 9.16 4.60
N ASP A 83 -25.37 9.51 3.32
CA ASP A 83 -26.19 8.80 2.34
C ASP A 83 -25.63 7.39 2.13
N ALA A 84 -24.30 7.27 2.08
CA ALA A 84 -23.59 6.01 2.00
C ALA A 84 -22.35 5.96 2.91
N LEU A 85 -22.11 4.77 3.49
CA LEU A 85 -20.86 4.38 4.11
C LEU A 85 -20.19 3.31 3.24
N LEU A 86 -18.95 3.58 2.82
CA LEU A 86 -18.07 2.63 2.15
C LEU A 86 -17.18 1.96 3.21
N GLN A 87 -17.62 0.80 3.72
CA GLN A 87 -16.94 0.05 4.76
C GLN A 87 -15.84 -0.85 4.17
N MET A 88 -14.72 -0.22 3.82
CA MET A 88 -13.61 -0.85 3.09
C MET A 88 -12.62 -1.61 3.99
N GLN A 89 -12.94 -1.84 5.27
CA GLN A 89 -12.12 -2.62 6.20
C GLN A 89 -12.88 -3.84 6.73
N VAL A 90 -12.34 -5.04 6.45
CA VAL A 90 -12.79 -6.29 7.08
C VAL A 90 -11.93 -6.56 8.30
N ALA A 91 -12.40 -6.11 9.47
CA ALA A 91 -11.81 -6.43 10.77
C ALA A 91 -12.85 -6.21 11.86
N ALA A 92 -12.91 -7.07 12.88
CA ALA A 92 -13.87 -6.96 13.99
C ALA A 92 -13.96 -5.54 14.59
N ARG A 93 -12.82 -4.88 14.79
CA ARG A 93 -12.76 -3.50 15.31
C ARG A 93 -13.37 -2.48 14.36
N ALA A 94 -13.12 -2.61 13.05
CA ALA A 94 -13.66 -1.67 12.07
C ALA A 94 -15.17 -1.89 11.85
N ASN A 95 -15.61 -3.16 11.90
CA ASN A 95 -17.02 -3.52 11.92
C ASN A 95 -17.72 -2.88 13.12
N LEU A 96 -17.18 -3.03 14.34
CA LEU A 96 -17.75 -2.39 15.52
C LEU A 96 -17.75 -0.86 15.42
N LEU A 97 -16.65 -0.25 14.98
CA LEU A 97 -16.56 1.21 14.79
C LEU A 97 -17.63 1.70 13.81
N SER A 98 -17.90 0.94 12.75
CA SER A 98 -18.86 1.37 11.73
C SER A 98 -20.29 1.49 12.28
N ALA A 99 -20.65 0.77 13.35
CA ALA A 99 -21.95 0.92 14.02
C ALA A 99 -22.14 2.30 14.66
N PHE A 100 -21.05 3.03 14.93
CA PHE A 100 -21.07 4.40 15.45
C PHE A 100 -21.13 5.46 14.35
N LEU A 101 -21.07 5.06 13.07
CA LEU A 101 -21.14 5.96 11.92
C LEU A 101 -22.57 5.95 11.36
N PRO A 102 -23.34 7.05 11.49
CA PRO A 102 -24.73 7.12 11.03
C PRO A 102 -24.77 7.17 9.50
N ALA A 103 -25.26 6.10 8.86
CA ALA A 103 -25.39 6.04 7.40
C ALA A 103 -26.65 5.28 6.99
N THR A 104 -27.27 5.68 5.88
CA THR A 104 -28.46 5.03 5.31
C THR A 104 -28.06 3.77 4.53
N ARG A 105 -27.20 3.94 3.52
CA ARG A 105 -26.62 2.84 2.77
C ARG A 105 -25.28 2.47 3.37
N ARG A 106 -25.02 1.19 3.54
CA ARG A 106 -23.82 0.64 4.20
C ARG A 106 -23.27 -0.44 3.30
N ILE A 107 -22.34 -0.02 2.44
CA ILE A 107 -21.75 -0.85 1.39
C ILE A 107 -20.50 -1.49 1.96
N GLY A 108 -20.45 -2.82 1.90
CA GLY A 108 -19.32 -3.62 2.33
C GLY A 108 -18.83 -4.60 1.28
N TYR A 109 -17.89 -5.45 1.69
CA TYR A 109 -17.39 -6.54 0.86
C TYR A 109 -18.47 -7.59 0.59
N ASP A 110 -18.33 -8.29 -0.53
CA ASP A 110 -19.05 -9.52 -0.85
C ASP A 110 -18.84 -10.64 0.19
N ARG A 111 -19.51 -11.77 -0.02
CA ARG A 111 -19.48 -12.90 0.91
C ARG A 111 -18.13 -13.61 0.93
N SER A 112 -17.44 -13.73 -0.21
CA SER A 112 -16.16 -14.45 -0.28
C SER A 112 -15.05 -13.74 0.47
N ARG A 113 -15.10 -12.39 0.55
CA ARG A 113 -14.14 -11.55 1.30
C ARG A 113 -14.59 -11.17 2.71
N SER A 114 -15.87 -11.34 3.04
CA SER A 114 -16.40 -11.03 4.38
C SER A 114 -15.83 -11.95 5.47
N LYS A 115 -15.36 -11.35 6.57
CA LYS A 115 -14.92 -12.02 7.80
C LYS A 115 -15.40 -11.23 9.02
N ASP A 116 -15.16 -11.74 10.23
CA ASP A 116 -15.44 -11.02 11.49
C ASP A 116 -16.87 -10.46 11.58
N LEU A 117 -17.86 -11.25 11.15
CA LEU A 117 -19.28 -10.87 11.14
C LEU A 117 -19.58 -9.59 10.33
N HIS A 118 -18.77 -9.27 9.31
CA HIS A 118 -18.92 -8.06 8.49
C HIS A 118 -20.37 -7.83 8.00
N GLY A 119 -21.07 -8.90 7.64
CA GLY A 119 -22.47 -8.85 7.19
C GLY A 119 -23.48 -8.27 8.18
N LEU A 120 -23.18 -8.24 9.48
CA LEU A 120 -24.05 -7.62 10.49
C LEU A 120 -23.99 -6.08 10.47
N PHE A 121 -22.96 -5.51 9.83
CA PHE A 121 -22.66 -4.07 9.88
C PHE A 121 -22.90 -3.37 8.54
N ILE A 122 -23.39 -4.09 7.54
CA ILE A 122 -23.61 -3.62 6.17
C ILE A 122 -25.01 -4.04 5.72
N ASN A 123 -25.60 -3.32 4.77
CA ASN A 123 -26.88 -3.67 4.15
C ASN A 123 -26.77 -3.83 2.63
N GLU A 124 -25.63 -3.47 2.03
CA GLU A 124 -25.33 -3.64 0.62
C GLU A 124 -23.91 -4.19 0.43
N ARG A 125 -23.66 -4.82 -0.72
CA ARG A 125 -22.38 -5.48 -1.01
C ARG A 125 -21.88 -5.09 -2.39
N ILE A 126 -20.57 -4.96 -2.52
CA ILE A 126 -19.90 -4.93 -3.83
C ILE A 126 -20.07 -6.29 -4.55
N PRO A 127 -19.92 -6.35 -5.88
CA PRO A 127 -19.97 -7.60 -6.61
C PRO A 127 -18.88 -8.59 -6.17
N ASP A 128 -19.25 -9.87 -6.13
CA ASP A 128 -18.32 -10.96 -5.83
C ASP A 128 -17.47 -11.25 -7.07
N ARG A 129 -16.17 -10.95 -6.96
CA ARG A 129 -15.17 -11.15 -8.01
C ARG A 129 -13.93 -11.77 -7.36
N PRO A 130 -13.89 -13.10 -7.20
CA PRO A 130 -12.73 -13.78 -6.65
C PRO A 130 -11.53 -13.57 -7.59
N GLY A 131 -10.32 -13.52 -7.04
CA GLY A 131 -9.12 -13.43 -7.88
C GLY A 131 -8.70 -12.02 -8.31
N ILE A 132 -9.44 -10.96 -7.94
CA ILE A 132 -9.06 -9.59 -8.33
C ILE A 132 -8.05 -8.96 -7.36
N HIS A 133 -7.33 -7.97 -7.87
CA HIS A 133 -6.39 -7.18 -7.09
C HIS A 133 -7.10 -6.39 -5.98
N VAL A 134 -6.41 -6.10 -4.87
CA VAL A 134 -6.99 -5.35 -3.74
C VAL A 134 -7.45 -3.95 -4.16
N LEU A 135 -6.73 -3.29 -5.07
CA LEU A 135 -7.13 -2.00 -5.65
C LEU A 135 -8.47 -2.10 -6.38
N ASP A 136 -8.67 -3.12 -7.22
CA ASP A 136 -9.92 -3.31 -7.95
C ASP A 136 -11.08 -3.61 -6.99
N ALA A 137 -10.82 -4.41 -5.95
CA ALA A 137 -11.78 -4.67 -4.89
C ALA A 137 -12.25 -3.39 -4.19
N ILE A 138 -11.32 -2.47 -3.92
CA ILE A 138 -11.63 -1.15 -3.36
C ILE A 138 -12.38 -0.29 -4.38
N GLY A 139 -11.96 -0.29 -5.64
CA GLY A 139 -12.64 0.43 -6.73
C GLY A 139 -14.11 -0.01 -6.91
N SER A 140 -14.42 -1.28 -6.67
CA SER A 140 -15.79 -1.80 -6.73
C SER A 140 -16.76 -1.24 -5.69
N PHE A 141 -16.30 -0.50 -4.66
CA PHE A 141 -17.19 0.14 -3.68
C PHE A 141 -18.07 1.25 -4.28
N CYS A 142 -17.72 1.78 -5.45
CA CYS A 142 -18.57 2.74 -6.16
C CYS A 142 -19.72 2.08 -6.95
N GLU A 143 -19.66 0.76 -7.19
CA GLU A 143 -20.61 0.07 -8.08
C GLU A 143 -22.05 0.03 -7.56
N PRO A 144 -22.33 -0.24 -6.27
CA PRO A 144 -23.68 -0.12 -5.75
C PRO A 144 -24.23 1.31 -5.85
N LEU A 145 -23.36 2.31 -5.94
CA LEU A 145 -23.77 3.70 -6.15
C LEU A 145 -24.05 4.03 -7.63
N GLY A 146 -23.95 3.05 -8.54
CA GLY A 146 -24.19 3.21 -9.97
C GLY A 146 -22.99 3.73 -10.77
N LEU A 147 -21.79 3.68 -10.21
CA LEU A 147 -20.55 4.11 -10.86
C LEU A 147 -19.65 2.93 -11.21
N LYS A 148 -18.61 3.19 -12.00
CA LYS A 148 -17.53 2.23 -12.26
C LYS A 148 -16.21 2.98 -12.30
N GLN A 149 -15.23 2.51 -11.55
CA GLN A 149 -13.86 3.02 -11.65
C GLN A 149 -13.24 2.47 -12.94
N THR A 150 -12.95 3.36 -13.89
CA THR A 150 -12.34 3.02 -15.19
C THR A 150 -10.88 3.45 -15.27
N GLU A 151 -10.45 4.39 -14.43
CA GLU A 151 -9.11 4.93 -14.39
C GLU A 151 -8.51 4.79 -12.99
N VAL A 152 -7.19 4.65 -12.94
CA VAL A 152 -6.44 4.53 -11.69
C VAL A 152 -5.44 5.67 -11.62
N ILE A 153 -5.82 6.74 -10.93
CA ILE A 153 -4.99 7.91 -10.68
C ILE A 153 -4.91 8.09 -9.16
N TRP A 154 -3.71 8.11 -8.59
CA TRP A 154 -3.54 8.23 -7.14
C TRP A 154 -3.52 9.68 -6.66
N ASP A 155 -2.80 10.57 -7.36
CA ASP A 155 -2.57 11.97 -6.94
C ASP A 155 -2.29 12.09 -5.43
N LEU A 156 -1.31 11.30 -4.96
CA LEU A 156 -0.92 11.31 -3.56
C LEU A 156 -0.42 12.72 -3.17
N PRO A 157 -0.93 13.33 -2.09
CA PRO A 157 -0.58 14.70 -1.74
C PRO A 157 0.85 14.75 -1.18
N VAL A 158 1.74 15.38 -1.94
CA VAL A 158 3.14 15.60 -1.56
C VAL A 158 3.42 17.10 -1.48
N PRO A 159 3.64 17.66 -0.27
CA PRO A 159 3.94 19.09 -0.09
C PRO A 159 5.23 19.52 -0.80
N ASP A 160 5.31 20.78 -1.23
CA ASP A 160 6.47 21.31 -1.94
C ASP A 160 7.75 21.23 -1.11
N ALA A 161 7.67 21.52 0.20
CA ALA A 161 8.80 21.37 1.12
C ALA A 161 9.35 19.93 1.18
N ALA A 162 8.49 18.91 1.02
CA ALA A 162 8.92 17.52 0.94
C ALA A 162 9.64 17.23 -0.39
N ARG A 163 9.17 17.83 -1.50
CA ARG A 163 9.83 17.75 -2.81
C ARG A 163 11.19 18.44 -2.81
N GLU A 164 11.29 19.62 -2.20
CA GLU A 164 12.55 20.37 -2.03
C GLU A 164 13.55 19.58 -1.19
N TRP A 165 13.11 19.07 -0.04
CA TRP A 165 13.96 18.24 0.80
C TRP A 165 14.43 16.99 0.06
N ALA A 166 13.54 16.31 -0.67
CA ALA A 166 13.91 15.15 -1.48
C ALA A 166 14.94 15.53 -2.54
N ARG A 167 14.75 16.64 -3.27
CA ARG A 167 15.70 17.17 -4.27
C ARG A 167 17.10 17.39 -3.71
N ALA A 168 17.20 17.86 -2.47
CA ALA A 168 18.48 18.11 -1.81
C ALA A 168 19.27 16.84 -1.44
N GLN A 169 18.65 15.65 -1.45
CA GLN A 169 19.33 14.41 -1.01
C GLN A 169 20.34 13.86 -2.03
N TRP A 170 20.12 14.09 -3.33
CA TRP A 170 21.06 13.71 -4.39
C TRP A 170 20.88 14.59 -5.62
N PRO A 171 21.94 14.86 -6.39
CA PRO A 171 21.88 15.75 -7.56
C PRO A 171 21.03 15.14 -8.68
N ASP A 172 20.40 16.02 -9.46
CA ASP A 172 19.71 15.67 -10.69
C ASP A 172 20.69 15.74 -11.87
N ASN A 173 21.52 14.70 -12.00
CA ASN A 173 22.62 14.63 -12.96
C ASN A 173 22.43 13.51 -14.00
N GLY A 174 21.20 13.02 -14.16
CA GLY A 174 20.87 11.93 -15.10
C GLY A 174 21.32 10.53 -14.66
N VAL A 175 21.95 10.39 -13.49
CA VAL A 175 22.31 9.06 -12.94
C VAL A 175 21.05 8.39 -12.38
N PRO A 176 20.65 7.21 -12.91
CA PRO A 176 19.45 6.51 -12.45
C PRO A 176 19.63 6.01 -11.01
N THR A 177 18.52 5.92 -10.28
CA THR A 177 18.50 5.66 -8.85
C THR A 177 17.71 4.41 -8.50
N LEU A 178 18.38 3.44 -7.87
CA LEU A 178 17.79 2.29 -7.21
C LEU A 178 17.57 2.63 -5.74
N ALA A 179 16.32 2.86 -5.36
CA ALA A 179 15.93 2.95 -3.96
C ALA A 179 15.72 1.53 -3.39
N ILE A 180 16.14 1.29 -2.16
CA ILE A 180 15.96 0.02 -1.47
C ILE A 180 15.25 0.29 -0.14
N SER A 181 14.10 -0.34 0.06
CA SER A 181 13.36 -0.33 1.33
C SER A 181 13.22 -1.76 1.82
N PRO A 182 14.13 -2.26 2.67
CA PRO A 182 14.31 -3.71 2.84
C PRO A 182 13.30 -4.38 3.79
N CYS A 183 12.52 -3.61 4.53
CA CYS A 183 11.69 -4.12 5.62
C CYS A 183 10.18 -4.01 5.36
N SER A 184 9.48 -5.04 5.81
CA SER A 184 8.03 -5.11 6.04
C SER A 184 7.76 -5.14 7.54
N SER A 185 6.54 -4.76 7.95
CA SER A 185 6.07 -4.93 9.33
C SER A 185 5.91 -6.41 9.72
N HIS A 186 5.93 -7.32 8.74
CA HIS A 186 5.95 -8.76 8.93
C HIS A 186 7.36 -9.28 8.65
N ALA A 187 8.13 -9.55 9.71
CA ALA A 187 9.56 -9.90 9.59
C ALA A 187 9.82 -11.09 8.66
N LEU A 188 8.91 -12.07 8.59
CA LEU A 188 9.00 -13.23 7.69
C LEU A 188 8.89 -12.90 6.20
N ARG A 189 8.59 -11.64 5.85
CA ARG A 189 8.62 -11.13 4.47
C ARG A 189 9.91 -10.40 4.13
N ASN A 190 10.81 -10.21 5.09
CA ASN A 190 12.07 -9.55 4.85
C ASN A 190 13.04 -10.53 4.20
N TRP A 191 13.76 -10.03 3.21
CA TRP A 191 14.80 -10.79 2.50
C TRP A 191 16.14 -10.64 3.24
N PRO A 192 17.04 -11.64 3.18
CA PRO A 192 18.33 -11.54 3.84
C PRO A 192 19.15 -10.32 3.38
N PRO A 193 19.77 -9.54 4.31
CA PRO A 193 20.51 -8.31 4.00
C PRO A 193 21.58 -8.47 2.91
N GLU A 194 22.35 -9.56 2.96
CA GLU A 194 23.44 -9.83 2.02
C GLU A 194 22.96 -9.97 0.57
N ARG A 195 21.70 -10.37 0.38
CA ARG A 195 21.13 -10.50 -0.96
C ARG A 195 20.70 -9.14 -1.53
N TYR A 196 20.21 -8.23 -0.69
CA TYR A 196 20.00 -6.84 -1.10
C TYR A 196 21.32 -6.18 -1.49
N ALA A 197 22.38 -6.41 -0.70
CA ALA A 197 23.72 -5.89 -0.99
C ALA A 197 24.24 -6.36 -2.36
N ALA A 198 24.08 -7.65 -2.68
CA ALA A 198 24.50 -8.19 -3.98
C ALA A 198 23.79 -7.53 -5.17
N VAL A 199 22.46 -7.30 -5.08
CA VAL A 199 21.72 -6.58 -6.13
C VAL A 199 22.11 -5.10 -6.19
N ALA A 200 22.36 -4.48 -5.03
CA ALA A 200 22.79 -3.09 -4.95
C ALA A 200 24.17 -2.89 -5.59
N ASP A 201 25.14 -3.77 -5.32
CA ASP A 201 26.46 -3.75 -5.93
C ASP A 201 26.39 -3.99 -7.44
N HIS A 202 25.54 -4.91 -7.87
CA HIS A 202 25.28 -5.14 -9.30
C HIS A 202 24.75 -3.87 -9.99
N ALA A 203 23.76 -3.20 -9.38
CA ALA A 203 23.23 -1.95 -9.90
C ALA A 203 24.30 -0.83 -9.92
N ALA A 204 25.09 -0.69 -8.86
CA ALA A 204 26.18 0.27 -8.79
C ALA A 204 27.24 0.02 -9.89
N GLY A 205 27.58 -1.25 -10.16
CA GLY A 205 28.45 -1.64 -11.28
C GLY A 205 27.88 -1.29 -12.66
N ARG A 206 26.55 -1.12 -12.76
CA ARG A 206 25.85 -0.62 -13.96
C ARG A 206 25.73 0.91 -13.99
N GLY A 207 26.40 1.62 -13.09
CA GLY A 207 26.40 3.08 -13.00
C GLY A 207 25.19 3.67 -12.31
N TRP A 208 24.43 2.87 -11.55
CA TRP A 208 23.27 3.35 -10.79
C TRP A 208 23.66 3.90 -9.43
N ARG A 209 22.91 4.90 -8.97
CA ARG A 209 22.94 5.34 -7.56
C ARG A 209 22.12 4.40 -6.71
N VAL A 210 22.67 3.94 -5.60
CA VAL A 210 21.93 3.18 -4.58
C VAL A 210 21.53 4.10 -3.42
N VAL A 211 20.27 4.06 -3.02
CA VAL A 211 19.73 4.80 -1.87
C VAL A 211 18.99 3.85 -0.94
N LEU A 212 19.41 3.78 0.33
CA LEU A 212 18.71 3.02 1.37
C LEU A 212 17.64 3.88 2.05
N LEU A 213 16.43 3.36 2.10
CA LEU A 213 15.25 3.99 2.70
C LEU A 213 14.72 3.13 3.84
N GLY A 214 14.12 3.77 4.84
CA GLY A 214 13.48 3.10 5.96
C GLY A 214 13.12 4.08 7.06
N GLY A 215 12.20 3.69 7.93
CA GLY A 215 11.84 4.39 9.15
C GLY A 215 12.89 4.25 10.26
N ARG A 216 12.52 4.73 11.45
CA ARG A 216 13.39 4.81 12.64
C ARG A 216 13.33 3.56 13.53
N SER A 217 12.79 2.45 13.02
CA SER A 217 12.67 1.24 13.81
C SER A 217 14.04 0.56 13.95
N GLN A 218 14.27 -0.13 15.08
CA GLN A 218 15.52 -0.87 15.28
C GLN A 218 15.72 -1.93 14.18
N LEU A 219 14.64 -2.64 13.81
CA LEU A 219 14.65 -3.60 12.71
C LEU A 219 15.18 -2.99 11.40
N GLU A 220 14.71 -1.81 11.03
CA GLU A 220 15.12 -1.14 9.78
C GLU A 220 16.56 -0.64 9.84
N ARG A 221 17.01 -0.14 11.01
CA ARG A 221 18.40 0.23 11.22
C ARG A 221 19.32 -0.98 11.11
N ASP A 222 19.05 -2.04 11.88
CA ASP A 222 19.87 -3.27 11.89
C ASP A 222 19.94 -3.92 10.50
N THR A 223 18.80 -3.99 9.81
CA THR A 223 18.75 -4.54 8.45
C THR A 223 19.61 -3.71 7.50
N SER A 224 19.52 -2.39 7.57
CA SER A 224 20.25 -1.50 6.66
C SER A 224 21.75 -1.46 6.97
N ASP A 225 22.13 -1.54 8.24
CA ASP A 225 23.53 -1.71 8.67
C ASP A 225 24.13 -2.99 8.10
N ALA A 226 23.39 -4.10 8.17
CA ALA A 226 23.83 -5.36 7.60
C ALA A 226 23.96 -5.32 6.07
N ILE A 227 23.08 -4.59 5.38
CA ILE A 227 23.21 -4.35 3.92
C ILE A 227 24.49 -3.55 3.64
N LEU A 228 24.69 -2.41 4.31
CA LEU A 228 25.86 -1.56 4.13
C LEU A 228 27.17 -2.28 4.41
N ALA A 229 27.19 -3.15 5.43
CA ALA A 229 28.37 -3.95 5.78
C ALA A 229 28.70 -5.02 4.74
N ALA A 230 27.71 -5.52 4.00
CA ALA A 230 27.88 -6.53 2.95
C ALA A 230 28.18 -5.93 1.57
N MET A 231 27.83 -4.66 1.34
CA MET A 231 28.08 -3.97 0.07
C MET A 231 29.56 -3.68 -0.19
N GLN A 232 29.94 -3.68 -1.46
CA GLN A 232 31.25 -3.25 -1.94
C GLN A 232 31.23 -1.80 -2.48
N ALA A 233 30.11 -1.37 -3.05
CA ALA A 233 29.91 -0.01 -3.53
C ALA A 233 29.28 0.90 -2.45
N PRO A 234 29.47 2.23 -2.52
CA PRO A 234 28.80 3.14 -1.59
C PRO A 234 27.30 3.24 -1.87
N ALA A 235 26.51 3.38 -0.81
CA ALA A 235 25.08 3.73 -0.88
C ALA A 235 24.79 5.00 -0.09
N LEU A 236 23.79 5.77 -0.53
CA LEU A 236 23.26 6.88 0.23
C LEU A 236 22.30 6.35 1.31
N ASP A 237 22.70 6.40 2.57
CA ASP A 237 21.86 6.00 3.70
C ASP A 237 20.90 7.14 4.12
N LEU A 238 19.60 6.97 3.87
CA LEU A 238 18.53 7.85 4.33
C LEU A 238 17.63 7.20 5.39
N VAL A 239 18.02 6.06 5.96
CA VAL A 239 17.22 5.30 6.93
C VAL A 239 17.01 6.14 8.19
N GLY A 240 15.74 6.35 8.54
CA GLY A 240 15.31 7.16 9.69
C GLY A 240 15.44 8.68 9.51
N LYS A 241 15.98 9.14 8.37
CA LYS A 241 16.22 10.56 8.06
C LYS A 241 15.03 11.23 7.39
N ASP A 242 14.17 10.46 6.74
CA ASP A 242 12.94 10.96 6.14
C ASP A 242 11.78 11.06 7.14
N THR A 243 10.65 11.51 6.62
CA THR A 243 9.35 11.50 7.28
C THR A 243 8.35 10.84 6.34
N LEU A 244 7.18 10.46 6.88
CA LEU A 244 6.11 9.87 6.08
C LEU A 244 5.64 10.76 4.91
N LYS A 245 5.89 12.07 4.97
CA LYS A 245 5.62 13.01 3.86
C LYS A 245 6.76 13.15 2.86
N GLN A 246 7.99 12.92 3.31
CA GLN A 246 9.17 12.96 2.44
C GLN A 246 9.38 11.66 1.69
N LEU A 247 8.98 10.50 2.24
CA LEU A 247 9.12 9.21 1.57
C LEU A 247 8.47 9.19 0.17
N PRO A 248 7.20 9.63 -0.03
CA PRO A 248 6.64 9.72 -1.38
C PRO A 248 7.46 10.61 -2.33
N ALA A 249 8.03 11.71 -1.82
CA ALA A 249 8.85 12.61 -2.62
C ALA A 249 10.18 11.95 -3.03
N LEU A 250 10.81 11.17 -2.14
CA LEU A 250 11.99 10.37 -2.47
C LEU A 250 11.68 9.28 -3.50
N LEU A 251 10.59 8.54 -3.29
CA LEU A 251 10.17 7.48 -4.20
C LEU A 251 9.86 8.04 -5.59
N GLY A 252 9.14 9.16 -5.69
CA GLY A 252 8.86 9.82 -6.96
C GLY A 252 10.10 10.36 -7.69
N ARG A 253 11.29 10.37 -7.06
CA ARG A 253 12.58 10.69 -7.69
C ARG A 253 13.39 9.44 -8.07
N ALA A 254 13.03 8.27 -7.54
CA ALA A 254 13.73 7.02 -7.85
C ALA A 254 13.20 6.44 -9.17
N ASP A 255 14.08 5.78 -9.92
CA ASP A 255 13.73 5.09 -11.16
C ASP A 255 13.14 3.71 -10.87
N LEU A 256 13.67 3.05 -9.84
CA LEU A 256 13.25 1.73 -9.38
C LEU A 256 13.32 1.63 -7.85
N LEU A 257 12.28 1.06 -7.23
CA LEU A 257 12.29 0.66 -5.82
C LEU A 257 12.43 -0.86 -5.70
N MET A 258 13.41 -1.35 -4.93
CA MET A 258 13.48 -2.73 -4.47
C MET A 258 12.95 -2.87 -3.04
N THR A 259 11.96 -3.73 -2.83
CA THR A 259 11.26 -3.88 -1.54
C THR A 259 10.52 -5.22 -1.44
N PRO A 260 10.30 -5.77 -0.23
CA PRO A 260 9.31 -6.82 -0.04
C PRO A 260 7.88 -6.25 -0.12
N ASP A 261 6.87 -7.10 0.06
CA ASP A 261 5.46 -6.71 0.24
C ASP A 261 5.29 -5.86 1.52
N SER A 262 5.37 -4.53 1.34
CA SER A 262 5.48 -3.50 2.37
C SER A 262 4.77 -2.21 1.96
N GLY A 263 4.61 -1.27 2.90
CA GLY A 263 4.02 0.06 2.63
C GLY A 263 4.73 0.83 1.50
N PRO A 264 6.08 0.95 1.52
CA PRO A 264 6.87 1.58 0.46
C PRO A 264 6.57 1.08 -0.96
N MET A 265 6.31 -0.21 -1.15
CA MET A 265 5.90 -0.76 -2.47
C MET A 265 4.65 -0.05 -3.03
N HIS A 266 3.62 0.10 -2.21
CA HIS A 266 2.36 0.72 -2.62
C HIS A 266 2.48 2.23 -2.78
N ILE A 267 3.32 2.89 -1.99
CA ILE A 267 3.60 4.32 -2.12
C ILE A 267 4.37 4.58 -3.42
N ALA A 268 5.39 3.78 -3.73
CA ALA A 268 6.13 3.86 -4.98
C ALA A 268 5.21 3.69 -6.19
N ASN A 269 4.36 2.65 -6.17
CA ASN A 269 3.37 2.44 -7.23
C ASN A 269 2.41 3.63 -7.40
N ALA A 270 2.00 4.27 -6.29
CA ALA A 270 1.15 5.46 -6.29
C ALA A 270 1.88 6.73 -6.77
N MET A 271 3.20 6.79 -6.60
CA MET A 271 4.06 7.89 -7.07
C MET A 271 4.52 7.72 -8.52
N GLY A 272 4.21 6.58 -9.16
CA GLY A 272 4.62 6.26 -10.53
C GLY A 272 5.99 5.58 -10.65
N THR A 273 6.67 5.34 -9.54
CA THR A 273 7.95 4.62 -9.47
C THR A 273 7.73 3.14 -9.78
N ARG A 274 8.58 2.55 -10.63
CA ARG A 274 8.53 1.10 -10.86
C ARG A 274 9.04 0.36 -9.64
N VAL A 275 8.54 -0.86 -9.43
CA VAL A 275 8.84 -1.65 -8.23
C VAL A 275 9.40 -3.00 -8.62
N LEU A 276 10.63 -3.25 -8.18
CA LEU A 276 11.21 -4.58 -8.03
C LEU A 276 10.68 -5.18 -6.71
N GLY A 277 9.48 -5.74 -6.77
CA GLY A 277 8.83 -6.37 -5.62
C GLY A 277 9.33 -7.79 -5.38
N LEU A 278 9.71 -8.12 -4.15
CA LEU A 278 10.18 -9.45 -3.76
C LEU A 278 9.03 -10.24 -3.12
N HIS A 279 8.51 -11.26 -3.82
CA HIS A 279 7.36 -12.04 -3.38
C HIS A 279 7.67 -13.53 -3.25
N ALA A 280 7.49 -14.07 -2.05
CA ALA A 280 7.37 -15.51 -1.78
C ALA A 280 6.29 -15.78 -0.73
N ALA A 281 6.22 -14.94 0.31
CA ALA A 281 5.22 -15.04 1.37
C ALA A 281 3.82 -14.50 0.99
N SER A 282 3.73 -13.69 -0.07
CA SER A 282 2.51 -13.02 -0.51
C SER A 282 2.31 -13.20 -2.02
N ASN A 283 1.05 -13.27 -2.45
CA ASN A 283 0.71 -13.39 -3.87
C ASN A 283 0.78 -12.00 -4.55
N PRO A 284 1.70 -11.76 -5.50
CA PRO A 284 1.84 -10.46 -6.16
C PRO A 284 0.62 -10.09 -7.01
N ARG A 285 -0.14 -11.06 -7.54
CA ARG A 285 -1.37 -10.79 -8.29
C ARG A 285 -2.47 -10.18 -7.42
N ARG A 286 -2.37 -10.31 -6.10
CA ARG A 286 -3.35 -9.77 -5.17
C ARG A 286 -2.96 -8.39 -4.63
N SER A 287 -1.69 -8.20 -4.27
CA SER A 287 -1.23 -6.98 -3.59
C SER A 287 0.12 -6.45 -4.08
N GLY A 288 0.66 -6.95 -5.19
CA GLY A 288 1.86 -6.39 -5.80
C GLY A 288 1.63 -4.97 -6.37
N PRO A 289 2.65 -4.39 -7.02
CA PRO A 289 2.49 -3.12 -7.72
C PRO A 289 1.44 -3.25 -8.83
N TYR A 290 0.36 -2.50 -8.70
CA TYR A 290 -0.77 -2.57 -9.64
C TYR A 290 -0.38 -2.17 -11.06
N SER A 291 0.54 -1.21 -11.18
CA SER A 291 0.86 -0.59 -12.46
C SER A 291 1.73 -1.49 -13.34
N ASP A 292 2.57 -2.36 -12.75
CA ASP A 292 3.47 -3.24 -13.50
C ASP A 292 4.07 -4.35 -12.63
N LEU A 293 3.76 -5.62 -12.93
CA LEU A 293 4.33 -6.78 -12.25
C LEU A 293 5.60 -7.32 -12.91
N ARG A 294 6.00 -6.83 -14.09
CA ARG A 294 7.11 -7.41 -14.88
C ARG A 294 8.45 -7.41 -14.14
N PHE A 295 8.64 -6.48 -13.22
CA PHE A 295 9.87 -6.31 -12.45
C PHE A 295 9.81 -6.99 -11.09
N CYS A 296 8.70 -7.62 -10.71
CA CYS A 296 8.63 -8.41 -9.50
C CYS A 296 9.35 -9.76 -9.65
N VAL A 297 9.90 -10.26 -8.55
CA VAL A 297 10.23 -11.67 -8.37
C VAL A 297 9.03 -12.36 -7.74
N ASP A 298 8.55 -13.45 -8.35
CA ASP A 298 7.42 -14.25 -7.86
C ASP A 298 7.84 -15.70 -7.60
N ARG A 299 8.00 -16.03 -6.31
CA ARG A 299 8.27 -17.35 -5.75
C ARG A 299 7.10 -17.85 -4.88
N TYR A 300 5.90 -17.29 -5.05
CA TYR A 300 4.74 -17.63 -4.23
C TYR A 300 4.25 -19.07 -4.46
N ASP A 301 4.28 -19.57 -5.70
CA ASP A 301 3.94 -20.97 -5.99
C ASP A 301 4.98 -21.94 -5.43
N ASP A 302 6.28 -21.60 -5.52
CA ASP A 302 7.37 -22.36 -4.92
C ASP A 302 7.20 -22.46 -3.40
N ALA A 303 6.85 -21.34 -2.75
CA ALA A 303 6.54 -21.30 -1.33
C ALA A 303 5.31 -22.17 -0.98
N ALA A 304 4.25 -22.13 -1.79
CA ALA A 304 3.04 -22.93 -1.56
C ALA A 304 3.35 -24.43 -1.60
N ARG A 305 4.12 -24.87 -2.60
CA ARG A 305 4.53 -26.27 -2.75
C ARG A 305 5.42 -26.72 -1.60
N LYS A 306 6.44 -25.92 -1.25
CA LYS A 306 7.41 -26.25 -0.22
C LYS A 306 6.79 -26.31 1.18
N TYR A 307 6.00 -25.30 1.55
CA TYR A 307 5.55 -25.14 2.94
C TYR A 307 4.12 -25.67 3.19
N LEU A 308 3.27 -25.73 2.16
CA LEU A 308 1.87 -26.16 2.30
C LEU A 308 1.55 -27.44 1.51
N GLY A 309 2.50 -27.99 0.75
CA GLY A 309 2.37 -29.26 0.03
C GLY A 309 1.41 -29.22 -1.16
N LYS A 310 1.05 -28.03 -1.67
CA LYS A 310 0.09 -27.86 -2.77
C LYS A 310 0.38 -26.60 -3.60
N PRO A 311 -0.03 -26.55 -4.87
CA PRO A 311 0.16 -25.37 -5.71
C PRO A 311 -0.61 -24.15 -5.18
N ALA A 312 -0.12 -22.95 -5.50
CA ALA A 312 -0.75 -21.69 -5.12
C ALA A 312 -2.18 -21.54 -5.67
N SER A 313 -2.50 -22.20 -6.79
CA SER A 313 -3.84 -22.22 -7.40
C SER A 313 -4.91 -22.87 -6.52
N GLU A 314 -4.53 -23.74 -5.58
CA GLU A 314 -5.45 -24.39 -4.63
C GLU A 314 -5.60 -23.60 -3.31
N LEU A 315 -4.82 -22.52 -3.14
CA LEU A 315 -4.91 -21.69 -1.95
C LEU A 315 -6.09 -20.73 -2.05
N LYS A 316 -6.73 -20.44 -0.90
CA LYS A 316 -7.74 -19.37 -0.82
C LYS A 316 -7.12 -18.05 -1.27
N TRP A 317 -7.86 -17.26 -2.04
CA TRP A 317 -7.41 -15.95 -2.51
C TRP A 317 -7.00 -15.05 -1.33
N GLY A 318 -5.71 -14.71 -1.26
CA GLY A 318 -5.14 -13.94 -0.16
C GLY A 318 -4.64 -14.75 1.03
N ALA A 319 -4.43 -16.06 0.87
CA ALA A 319 -3.55 -16.81 1.74
C ALA A 319 -2.15 -16.15 1.77
N LYS A 320 -1.50 -16.27 2.92
CA LYS A 320 -0.13 -15.83 3.16
C LYS A 320 0.69 -17.02 3.59
N ILE A 321 1.94 -17.08 3.18
CA ILE A 321 2.87 -18.17 3.47
C ILE A 321 3.98 -17.57 4.32
N GLU A 322 3.69 -17.37 5.60
CA GLU A 322 4.62 -16.73 6.55
C GLU A 322 5.31 -17.84 7.36
N HIS A 323 6.34 -18.45 6.77
CA HIS A 323 7.19 -19.46 7.40
C HIS A 323 8.65 -18.97 7.46
N ASP A 324 9.40 -19.45 8.45
CA ASP A 324 10.85 -19.20 8.51
C ASP A 324 11.55 -19.68 7.23
N GLY A 325 12.43 -18.83 6.70
CA GLY A 325 13.17 -19.08 5.46
C GLY A 325 12.32 -19.02 4.17
N VAL A 326 11.05 -18.57 4.22
CA VAL A 326 10.23 -18.48 3.00
C VAL A 326 10.83 -17.54 1.96
N MET A 327 11.43 -16.44 2.41
CA MET A 327 12.10 -15.47 1.53
C MET A 327 13.44 -15.99 0.99
N ASP A 328 13.99 -17.08 1.53
CA ASP A 328 15.21 -17.69 0.99
C ASP A 328 14.98 -18.30 -0.39
N LEU A 329 13.72 -18.55 -0.76
CA LEU A 329 13.32 -19.01 -2.09
C LEU A 329 13.57 -17.96 -3.18
N VAL A 330 13.62 -16.68 -2.83
CA VAL A 330 13.97 -15.59 -3.75
C VAL A 330 15.50 -15.50 -3.79
N THR A 331 16.13 -15.90 -4.89
CA THR A 331 17.60 -15.93 -4.97
C THR A 331 18.20 -14.57 -5.37
N VAL A 332 19.51 -14.40 -5.23
CA VAL A 332 20.21 -13.18 -5.70
C VAL A 332 20.05 -13.04 -7.22
N GLU A 333 20.15 -14.16 -7.94
CA GLU A 333 19.96 -14.22 -9.39
C GLU A 333 18.56 -13.77 -9.80
N ASP A 334 17.53 -14.13 -9.03
CA ASP A 334 16.16 -13.63 -9.27
C ASP A 334 16.12 -12.10 -9.19
N GLY A 335 16.74 -11.53 -8.14
CA GLY A 335 16.81 -10.09 -7.92
C GLY A 335 17.59 -9.36 -9.02
N ILE A 336 18.76 -9.86 -9.39
CA ILE A 336 19.58 -9.31 -10.49
C ILE A 336 18.82 -9.41 -11.82
N ALA A 337 18.20 -10.56 -12.12
CA ALA A 337 17.42 -10.73 -13.33
C ALA A 337 16.23 -9.76 -13.38
N ALA A 338 15.58 -9.48 -12.24
CA ALA A 338 14.50 -8.51 -12.14
C ALA A 338 14.97 -7.07 -12.39
N PHE A 339 16.14 -6.71 -11.84
CA PHE A 339 16.79 -5.44 -12.12
C PHE A 339 17.16 -5.30 -13.61
N GLU A 340 17.78 -6.30 -14.22
CA GLU A 340 18.14 -6.24 -15.65
C GLU A 340 16.91 -6.16 -16.56
N ARG A 341 15.81 -6.86 -16.24
CA ARG A 341 14.53 -6.71 -16.96
C ARG A 341 14.05 -5.27 -16.97
N TYR A 342 14.23 -4.52 -15.88
CA TYR A 342 13.93 -3.10 -15.84
C TYR A 342 14.87 -2.31 -16.73
N VAL A 343 16.19 -2.52 -16.59
CA VAL A 343 17.20 -1.78 -17.35
C VAL A 343 17.00 -1.94 -18.85
N ASP A 344 16.69 -3.15 -19.31
CA ASP A 344 16.45 -3.44 -20.72
C ASP A 344 15.12 -2.87 -21.23
N ALA A 345 14.09 -2.75 -20.38
CA ALA A 345 12.81 -2.15 -20.76
C ALA A 345 12.85 -0.61 -20.87
N CYS A 346 13.88 0.03 -20.32
CA CYS A 346 14.09 1.48 -20.35
C CYS A 346 15.04 1.94 -21.47
N ARG A 347 15.61 1.01 -22.24
CA ARG A 347 16.41 1.28 -23.45
C ARG A 347 15.51 1.47 -24.67
#